data_AF-A0A822UZ50-F1
#
_entry.id   AF-A0A822UZ50-F1
#
_cell.length_a   1.000
_cell.length_b   1.000
_cell.length_c   1.000
_cell.angle_alpha   90.00
_cell.angle_beta   90.00
_cell.angle_gamma   90.00
#
_symmetry.space_group_name_H-M   'P 1'
#
loop_
_entity.id
_entity.type
_entity.pdbx_description
1 polymer ?
#
loop_
_entity_poly.entity_id
_entity_poly.type
_entity_poly.pdbx_seq_one_letter_code
_entity_poly.pdbx_strand_id
1 'polypeptide(L)'
;MSDNQEEFEALRKAAYSFVNKHGKDVGRLHVFCEDFMRNWRETHGPRGHDDCRLINDVVRWTMNRYNIPRYRPKRSREQRARDFLATPVVFQLSGEDFGRASVRNTARITEQSKSTVARHLARQGIAPRRDAKIRKLPKTAQQLVRTLDATFDTKAEGILQLSRLGATLWDDGEPRHVPVTTQASRKKKLATLLSKISKAGVGYSIITIGDVCGIRRGRRFPSLSEANTWIAEAQRLGRYPAILRPKSVAVAEQNYFWADPVVVDVMSIIDMSVSGHFYPLDKLNAIFRLERLLLDMTPVLPWIERAYHSYAGDDMAQNLYDLADKINDPGVKKATRRLAKILHDLKAFAGGYPTCYDAFQMVDFVLGFMDKTAETAPESFARLAYIRDWFETGGDDYLDVRDHLARMLELEKAGEWQAPDPATLAPYLPVTASTEAEEENETIFDIAM
;
A
#
# COMPACT_ATOMS: atom_id res chain seq x y z
N MET A 1 -20.64 -21.74 41.03
CA MET A 1 -20.60 -20.73 39.95
C MET A 1 -21.83 -19.86 40.13
N SER A 2 -21.71 -18.53 40.21
CA SER A 2 -22.76 -17.70 40.84
C SER A 2 -24.03 -17.62 40.00
N ASP A 3 -25.18 -17.90 40.60
CA ASP A 3 -26.51 -17.95 39.94
C ASP A 3 -27.01 -16.61 39.35
N ASN A 4 -26.23 -15.51 39.47
CA ASN A 4 -26.67 -14.15 39.11
C ASN A 4 -25.94 -13.53 37.90
N GLN A 5 -25.15 -14.28 37.13
CA GLN A 5 -24.31 -13.68 36.07
C GLN A 5 -25.12 -13.14 34.88
N GLU A 6 -26.17 -13.86 34.47
CA GLU A 6 -27.03 -13.45 33.36
C GLU A 6 -27.79 -12.15 33.68
N GLU A 7 -28.30 -12.04 34.90
CA GLU A 7 -29.03 -10.87 35.42
C GLU A 7 -28.12 -9.65 35.50
N PHE A 8 -26.88 -9.83 36.00
CA PHE A 8 -25.88 -8.77 36.03
C PHE A 8 -25.54 -8.27 34.62
N GLU A 9 -25.32 -9.18 33.66
CA GLU A 9 -24.99 -8.80 32.29
C GLU A 9 -26.13 -8.06 31.59
N ALA A 10 -27.38 -8.49 31.81
CA ALA A 10 -28.57 -7.84 31.29
C ALA A 10 -28.76 -6.43 31.87
N LEU A 11 -28.71 -6.30 33.21
CA LEU A 11 -28.83 -5.02 33.90
C LEU A 11 -27.71 -4.05 33.51
N ARG A 12 -26.47 -4.54 33.39
CA ARG A 12 -25.31 -3.76 32.94
C ARG A 12 -25.50 -3.22 31.52
N LYS A 13 -25.98 -4.05 30.58
CA LYS A 13 -26.25 -3.62 29.20
C LYS A 13 -27.36 -2.56 29.16
N ALA A 14 -28.42 -2.74 29.94
CA ALA A 14 -29.51 -1.78 30.05
C ALA A 14 -29.03 -0.44 30.63
N ALA A 15 -28.25 -0.46 31.70
CA ALA A 15 -27.65 0.73 32.31
C ALA A 15 -26.77 1.52 31.33
N TYR A 16 -25.95 0.84 30.52
CA TYR A 16 -25.15 1.52 29.48
C TYR A 16 -26.01 2.17 28.40
N SER A 17 -27.07 1.48 27.97
CA SER A 17 -28.03 2.03 26.99
C SER A 17 -28.70 3.30 27.52
N PHE A 18 -29.14 3.27 28.79
CA PHE A 18 -29.69 4.44 29.45
C PHE A 18 -28.71 5.62 29.45
N VAL A 19 -27.47 5.41 29.91
CA VAL A 19 -26.45 6.47 29.99
C VAL A 19 -26.08 7.00 28.61
N ASN A 20 -26.06 6.15 27.57
CA ASN A 20 -25.82 6.58 26.20
C ASN A 20 -26.92 7.53 25.68
N LYS A 21 -28.17 7.33 26.09
CA LYS A 21 -29.33 8.10 25.63
C LYS A 21 -29.60 9.34 26.46
N HIS A 22 -29.40 9.27 27.78
CA HIS A 22 -29.84 10.28 28.74
C HIS A 22 -28.70 10.96 29.51
N GLY A 23 -27.45 10.51 29.34
CA GLY A 23 -26.30 11.00 30.09
C GLY A 23 -26.16 10.37 31.47
N LYS A 24 -25.22 10.88 32.26
CA LYS A 24 -24.92 10.39 33.62
C LYS A 24 -25.79 11.09 34.65
N ASP A 25 -26.82 10.39 35.14
CA ASP A 25 -27.69 10.84 36.23
C ASP A 25 -27.89 9.65 37.18
N VAL A 26 -27.39 9.77 38.41
CA VAL A 26 -27.42 8.68 39.41
C VAL A 26 -28.85 8.33 39.77
N GLY A 27 -29.70 9.33 40.03
CA GLY A 27 -31.06 9.12 40.52
C GLY A 27 -31.95 8.51 39.44
N ARG A 28 -31.88 9.04 38.21
CA ARG A 28 -32.66 8.48 37.10
C ARG A 28 -32.17 7.11 36.65
N LEU A 29 -30.86 6.85 36.71
CA LEU A 29 -30.32 5.53 36.40
C LEU A 29 -30.72 4.49 37.45
N HIS A 30 -30.76 4.89 38.73
CA HIS A 30 -31.17 4.01 39.83
C HIS A 30 -32.63 3.56 39.69
N VAL A 31 -33.55 4.52 39.48
CA VAL A 31 -34.97 4.22 39.20
C VAL A 31 -35.14 3.35 37.95
N PHE A 32 -34.41 3.65 36.88
CA PHE A 32 -34.42 2.83 35.66
C PHE A 32 -33.97 1.39 35.91
N CYS A 33 -32.93 1.19 36.73
CA CYS A 33 -32.43 -0.13 37.08
C CYS A 33 -33.42 -0.90 37.98
N GLU A 34 -34.12 -0.23 38.89
CA GLU A 34 -35.19 -0.82 39.70
C GLU A 34 -36.36 -1.30 38.83
N ASP A 35 -36.84 -0.45 37.92
CA ASP A 35 -37.91 -0.78 36.99
C ASP A 35 -37.52 -1.93 36.04
N PHE A 36 -36.27 -1.93 35.56
CA PHE A 36 -35.74 -3.01 34.73
C PHE A 36 -35.72 -4.35 35.49
N MET A 37 -35.22 -4.36 36.73
CA MET A 37 -35.17 -5.58 37.54
C MET A 37 -36.57 -6.09 37.90
N ARG A 38 -37.51 -5.21 38.22
CA ARG A 38 -38.91 -5.59 38.47
C ARG A 38 -39.51 -6.32 37.26
N ASN A 39 -39.37 -5.76 36.06
CA ASN A 39 -39.88 -6.37 34.83
C ASN A 39 -39.13 -7.68 34.47
N TRP A 40 -37.83 -7.74 34.75
CA TRP A 40 -37.02 -8.93 34.54
C TRP A 40 -37.51 -10.10 35.40
N ARG A 41 -37.83 -9.85 36.67
CA ARG A 41 -38.36 -10.82 37.64
C ARG A 41 -39.75 -11.31 37.26
N GLU A 42 -40.61 -10.42 36.75
CA GLU A 42 -41.93 -10.79 36.24
C GLU A 42 -41.84 -11.77 35.05
N THR A 43 -40.79 -11.67 34.24
CA THR A 43 -40.63 -12.48 33.02
C THR A 43 -39.86 -13.80 33.27
N HIS A 44 -38.88 -13.81 34.17
CA HIS A 44 -37.95 -14.95 34.36
C HIS A 44 -38.11 -15.66 35.73
N GLY A 45 -39.01 -15.16 36.57
CA GLY A 45 -39.29 -15.69 37.90
C GLY A 45 -38.37 -15.16 39.01
N PRO A 46 -38.70 -15.44 40.29
CA PRO A 46 -37.95 -14.95 41.44
C PRO A 46 -36.71 -15.82 41.70
N ARG A 47 -35.66 -15.63 40.90
CA ARG A 47 -34.31 -16.16 41.18
C ARG A 47 -33.39 -14.99 41.53
N GLY A 48 -32.43 -15.19 42.43
CA GLY A 48 -31.53 -14.13 42.92
C GLY A 48 -31.94 -13.57 44.29
N HIS A 49 -30.96 -13.41 45.18
CA HIS A 49 -31.22 -13.12 46.61
C HIS A 49 -31.07 -11.64 47.01
N ASP A 50 -30.59 -10.75 46.11
CA ASP A 50 -30.28 -9.35 46.48
C ASP A 50 -30.23 -8.39 45.27
N ASP A 51 -31.40 -7.99 44.76
CA ASP A 51 -31.53 -7.05 43.63
C ASP A 51 -31.03 -5.65 43.98
N CYS A 52 -31.26 -5.20 45.22
CA CYS A 52 -30.83 -3.89 45.69
C CYS A 52 -29.30 -3.75 45.63
N ARG A 53 -28.55 -4.78 46.05
CA ARG A 53 -27.09 -4.76 45.96
C ARG A 53 -26.60 -4.79 44.52
N LEU A 54 -27.22 -5.60 43.67
CA LEU A 54 -26.87 -5.68 42.24
C LEU A 54 -27.06 -4.33 41.53
N ILE A 55 -28.20 -3.69 41.75
CA ILE A 55 -28.52 -2.36 41.21
C ILE A 55 -27.50 -1.34 41.71
N ASN A 56 -27.23 -1.31 43.01
CA ASN A 56 -26.27 -0.36 43.60
C ASN A 56 -24.85 -0.55 43.06
N ASP A 57 -24.42 -1.79 42.80
CA ASP A 57 -23.11 -2.08 42.22
C ASP A 57 -23.04 -1.63 40.74
N VAL A 58 -24.07 -1.92 39.94
CA VAL A 58 -24.12 -1.52 38.52
C VAL A 58 -24.21 0.00 38.37
N VAL A 59 -25.05 0.68 39.15
CA VAL A 59 -25.21 2.14 39.13
C VAL A 59 -23.88 2.79 39.51
N ARG A 60 -23.26 2.37 40.63
CA ARG A 60 -21.99 2.92 41.11
C ARG A 60 -20.87 2.72 40.10
N TRP A 61 -20.76 1.53 39.51
CA TRP A 61 -19.75 1.26 38.50
C TRP A 61 -19.98 2.11 37.24
N THR A 62 -21.22 2.18 36.75
CA THR A 62 -21.56 2.91 35.53
C THR A 62 -21.29 4.41 35.69
N MET A 63 -21.64 4.98 36.83
CA MET A 63 -21.39 6.39 37.11
C MET A 63 -19.91 6.72 37.23
N ASN A 64 -19.12 5.86 37.88
CA ASN A 64 -17.71 6.13 38.16
C ASN A 64 -16.75 5.72 37.03
N ARG A 65 -17.07 4.68 36.25
CA ARG A 65 -16.12 4.03 35.32
C ARG A 65 -16.57 4.07 33.87
N TYR A 66 -17.88 4.09 33.58
CA TYR A 66 -18.36 4.09 32.19
C TYR A 66 -18.22 5.49 31.58
N ASN A 67 -17.59 5.59 30.41
CA ASN A 67 -17.54 6.83 29.63
C ASN A 67 -18.28 6.59 28.32
N ILE A 68 -19.23 7.46 27.99
CA ILE A 68 -20.00 7.36 26.74
C ILE A 68 -19.00 7.33 25.58
N PRO A 69 -18.98 6.26 24.76
CA PRO A 69 -18.12 6.18 23.61
C PRO A 69 -18.41 7.37 22.69
N ARG A 70 -17.39 8.18 22.38
CA ARG A 70 -17.55 9.26 21.38
C ARG A 70 -18.03 8.64 20.07
N TYR A 71 -19.08 9.21 19.50
CA TYR A 71 -19.59 8.79 18.19
C TYR A 71 -18.44 8.79 17.18
N ARG A 72 -18.17 7.61 16.62
CA ARG A 72 -17.28 7.46 15.48
C ARG A 72 -18.18 7.22 14.29
N PRO A 73 -18.16 8.07 13.25
CA PRO A 73 -18.89 7.76 12.02
C PRO A 73 -18.43 6.38 11.55
N LYS A 74 -19.38 5.48 11.31
CA LYS A 74 -19.09 4.14 10.80
C LYS A 74 -18.58 4.28 9.36
N ARG A 75 -17.28 4.40 9.20
CA ARG A 75 -16.63 4.39 7.89
C ARG A 75 -16.38 2.94 7.47
N SER A 76 -16.78 2.61 6.24
CA SER A 76 -16.42 1.33 5.65
C SER A 76 -14.89 1.19 5.54
N ARG A 77 -14.40 -0.04 5.41
CA ARG A 77 -12.97 -0.27 5.21
C ARG A 77 -12.49 0.31 3.88
N GLU A 78 -13.30 0.18 2.84
CA GLU A 78 -13.07 0.80 1.53
C GLU A 78 -12.98 2.32 1.59
N GLN A 79 -13.86 2.97 2.37
CA GLN A 79 -13.77 4.41 2.56
C GLN A 79 -12.45 4.81 3.23
N ARG A 80 -11.95 4.01 4.18
CA ARG A 80 -10.64 4.22 4.82
C ARG A 80 -9.47 3.97 3.86
N ALA A 81 -9.57 2.97 2.99
CA ALA A 81 -8.56 2.67 1.98
C ALA A 81 -8.49 3.77 0.91
N ARG A 82 -9.64 4.21 0.40
CA ARG A 82 -9.76 5.37 -0.51
C ARG A 82 -9.16 6.61 0.10
N ASP A 83 -9.55 6.94 1.32
CA ASP A 83 -9.03 8.07 2.10
C ASP A 83 -7.50 8.01 2.18
N PHE A 84 -6.95 6.83 2.45
CA PHE A 84 -5.50 6.61 2.56
C PHE A 84 -4.76 6.79 1.22
N LEU A 85 -5.27 6.19 0.14
CA LEU A 85 -4.67 6.25 -1.20
C LEU A 85 -4.79 7.63 -1.86
N ALA A 86 -5.89 8.34 -1.64
CA ALA A 86 -6.10 9.67 -2.18
C ALA A 86 -5.26 10.74 -1.44
N THR A 87 -4.86 10.48 -0.19
CA THR A 87 -4.20 11.49 0.66
C THR A 87 -2.97 12.14 0.01
N PRO A 88 -2.02 11.42 -0.63
CA PRO A 88 -0.88 12.02 -1.33
C PRO A 88 -1.27 12.96 -2.47
N VAL A 89 -2.23 12.56 -3.30
CA VAL A 89 -2.71 13.35 -4.45
C VAL A 89 -3.41 14.61 -3.94
N VAL A 90 -4.32 14.48 -2.97
CA VAL A 90 -5.00 15.64 -2.38
C VAL A 90 -4.02 16.54 -1.63
N PHE A 91 -2.91 15.99 -1.12
CA PHE A 91 -1.83 16.81 -0.57
C PHE A 91 -1.15 17.67 -1.63
N GLN A 92 -0.90 17.13 -2.83
CA GLN A 92 -0.36 17.90 -3.96
C GLN A 92 -1.37 18.95 -4.45
N LEU A 93 -2.62 18.56 -4.70
CA LEU A 93 -3.71 19.47 -5.10
C LEU A 93 -3.93 20.61 -4.10
N SER A 94 -3.76 20.35 -2.79
CA SER A 94 -3.85 21.42 -1.79
C SER A 94 -2.77 22.50 -1.95
N GLY A 95 -1.70 22.23 -2.70
CA GLY A 95 -0.71 23.20 -3.13
C GLY A 95 -1.20 24.10 -4.25
N GLU A 96 -2.01 23.58 -5.15
CA GLU A 96 -2.63 24.31 -6.27
C GLU A 96 -3.78 25.18 -5.74
N ASP A 97 -4.73 24.59 -5.01
CA ASP A 97 -5.93 25.26 -4.51
C ASP A 97 -5.64 26.35 -3.46
N PHE A 98 -4.62 26.15 -2.63
CA PHE A 98 -4.32 27.02 -1.48
C PHE A 98 -2.91 27.62 -1.51
N GLY A 99 -2.19 27.50 -2.64
CA GLY A 99 -0.82 28.00 -2.83
C GLY A 99 0.26 27.28 -2.01
N ARG A 100 -0.12 26.32 -1.15
CA ARG A 100 0.83 25.54 -0.33
C ARG A 100 0.28 24.19 0.10
N ALA A 101 0.98 23.13 -0.30
CA ALA A 101 0.72 21.78 0.14
C ALA A 101 0.94 21.63 1.66
N SER A 102 -0.14 21.37 2.41
CA SER A 102 -0.08 21.26 3.86
C SER A 102 -1.12 20.31 4.43
N VAL A 103 -0.76 19.61 5.52
CA VAL A 103 -1.67 18.71 6.25
C VAL A 103 -2.98 19.40 6.63
N ARG A 104 -2.94 20.71 6.92
CA ARG A 104 -4.14 21.49 7.28
C ARG A 104 -5.08 21.65 6.09
N ASN A 105 -4.54 21.97 4.92
CA ASN A 105 -5.33 22.19 3.70
C ASN A 105 -5.87 20.86 3.18
N THR A 106 -5.05 19.81 3.15
CA THR A 106 -5.48 18.45 2.80
C THR A 106 -6.58 17.94 3.72
N ALA A 107 -6.49 18.18 5.04
CA ALA A 107 -7.55 17.84 5.99
C ALA A 107 -8.86 18.60 5.74
N ARG A 108 -8.79 19.83 5.20
CA ARG A 108 -9.96 20.62 4.82
C ARG A 108 -10.63 20.05 3.56
N ILE A 109 -9.85 19.68 2.54
CA ILE A 109 -10.36 19.12 1.29
C ILE A 109 -10.96 17.72 1.51
N THR A 110 -10.30 16.88 2.31
CA THR A 110 -10.72 15.48 2.54
C THR A 110 -11.76 15.32 3.66
N GLU A 111 -12.11 16.39 4.37
CA GLU A 111 -12.95 16.35 5.59
C GLU A 111 -12.44 15.36 6.66
N GLN A 112 -11.13 15.14 6.70
CA GLN A 112 -10.48 14.27 7.67
C GLN A 112 -9.85 15.07 8.81
N SER A 113 -9.63 14.41 9.94
CA SER A 113 -8.86 15.02 11.02
C SER A 113 -7.39 15.20 10.59
N LYS A 114 -6.75 16.29 11.05
CA LYS A 114 -5.33 16.57 10.77
C LYS A 114 -4.41 15.41 11.20
N SER A 115 -4.75 14.71 12.28
CA SER A 115 -3.97 13.58 12.78
C SER A 115 -4.11 12.33 11.89
N THR A 116 -5.29 12.13 11.29
CA THR A 116 -5.51 11.07 10.28
C THR A 116 -4.68 11.33 9.04
N VAL A 117 -4.78 12.53 8.45
CA VAL A 117 -4.01 12.92 7.25
C VAL A 117 -2.50 12.82 7.49
N ALA A 118 -2.02 13.33 8.63
CA ALA A 118 -0.60 13.22 8.98
C ALA A 118 -0.12 11.77 9.08
N ARG A 119 -0.96 10.87 9.62
CA ARG A 119 -0.66 9.44 9.72
C ARG A 119 -0.65 8.77 8.34
N HIS A 120 -1.59 9.13 7.46
CA HIS A 120 -1.64 8.61 6.09
C HIS A 120 -0.40 9.02 5.30
N LEU A 121 -0.05 10.30 5.30
CA LEU A 121 1.17 10.80 4.64
C LEU A 121 2.43 10.12 5.18
N ALA A 122 2.57 10.00 6.50
CA ALA A 122 3.74 9.37 7.12
C ALA A 122 3.87 7.89 6.74
N ARG A 123 2.75 7.16 6.62
CA ARG A 123 2.73 5.76 6.15
C ARG A 123 3.11 5.63 4.68
N GLN A 124 2.81 6.64 3.87
CA GLN A 124 3.22 6.75 2.48
C GLN A 124 4.64 7.32 2.30
N GLY A 125 5.41 7.43 3.40
CA GLY A 125 6.77 7.99 3.36
C GLY A 125 6.85 9.51 3.12
N ILE A 126 5.71 10.19 3.02
CA ILE A 126 5.64 11.63 2.77
C ILE A 126 5.72 12.38 4.11
N ALA A 127 6.77 13.16 4.30
CA ALA A 127 7.03 13.88 5.53
C ALA A 127 7.22 15.38 5.24
N PRO A 128 6.15 16.16 5.01
CA PRO A 128 6.25 17.51 4.45
C PRO A 128 7.15 18.47 5.24
N ARG A 129 7.10 18.36 6.59
CA ARG A 129 7.95 19.18 7.48
C ARG A 129 9.43 18.79 7.39
N ARG A 130 9.71 17.50 7.19
CA ARG A 130 11.07 16.97 7.02
C ARG A 130 11.60 17.36 5.64
N ASP A 131 10.81 17.18 4.59
CA ASP A 131 11.20 17.48 3.22
C ASP A 131 11.46 18.98 3.03
N ALA A 132 10.64 19.84 3.63
CA ALA A 132 10.89 21.29 3.65
C ALA A 132 12.20 21.65 4.37
N LYS A 133 12.58 20.94 5.43
CA LYS A 133 13.87 21.13 6.12
C LYS A 133 15.04 20.63 5.27
N ILE A 134 14.88 19.51 4.57
CA ILE A 134 15.90 18.96 3.67
C ILE A 134 16.14 19.93 2.51
N ARG A 135 15.09 20.49 1.89
CA ARG A 135 15.21 21.47 0.80
C ARG A 135 16.01 22.73 1.19
N LYS A 136 16.02 23.10 2.48
CA LYS A 136 16.81 24.24 2.99
C LYS A 136 18.30 23.91 3.19
N LEU A 137 18.69 22.63 3.11
CA LEU A 137 20.09 22.22 3.22
C LEU A 137 20.85 22.42 1.90
N PRO A 138 22.19 22.58 1.92
CA PRO A 138 23.00 22.57 0.70
C PRO A 138 22.83 21.29 -0.11
N LYS A 139 22.96 21.35 -1.45
CA LYS A 139 22.78 20.18 -2.35
C LYS A 139 23.58 18.93 -1.91
N THR A 140 24.83 19.11 -1.48
CA THR A 140 25.68 18.04 -0.95
C THR A 140 25.17 17.45 0.38
N ALA A 141 24.58 18.27 1.25
CA ALA A 141 23.92 17.78 2.46
C ALA A 141 22.60 17.06 2.14
N GLN A 142 21.86 17.49 1.11
CA GLN A 142 20.67 16.78 0.64
C GLN A 142 21.02 15.38 0.11
N GLN A 143 22.08 15.26 -0.69
CA GLN A 143 22.58 13.97 -1.20
C GLN A 143 23.05 13.05 -0.07
N LEU A 144 23.72 13.61 0.94
CA LEU A 144 24.09 12.88 2.14
C LEU A 144 22.86 12.38 2.92
N VAL A 145 21.80 13.19 3.06
CA VAL A 145 20.54 12.73 3.68
C VAL A 145 19.90 11.59 2.89
N ARG A 146 19.92 11.62 1.55
CA ARG A 146 19.40 10.53 0.71
C ARG A 146 20.19 9.23 0.90
N THR A 147 21.51 9.33 1.03
CA THR A 147 22.39 8.17 1.31
C THR A 147 22.09 7.59 2.68
N LEU A 148 21.89 8.45 3.70
CA LEU A 148 21.48 8.02 5.03
C LEU A 148 20.08 7.39 5.03
N ASP A 149 19.13 7.94 4.27
CA ASP A 149 17.77 7.39 4.14
C ASP A 149 17.75 6.01 3.48
N ALA A 150 18.64 5.78 2.51
CA ALA A 150 18.82 4.47 1.89
C ALA A 150 19.52 3.47 2.83
N THR A 151 20.45 3.94 3.66
CA THR A 151 21.24 3.09 4.56
C THR A 151 20.49 2.74 5.85
N PHE A 152 19.65 3.64 6.37
CA PHE A 152 18.98 3.48 7.66
C PHE A 152 17.46 3.56 7.50
N ASP A 153 16.76 2.47 7.79
CA ASP A 153 15.29 2.46 7.91
C ASP A 153 14.78 3.39 9.01
N THR A 154 13.46 3.65 9.01
CA THR A 154 12.79 4.68 9.84
C THR A 154 13.09 4.67 11.35
N LYS A 155 13.59 3.56 11.91
CA LYS A 155 14.00 3.42 13.32
C LYS A 155 15.38 2.79 13.52
N ALA A 156 16.24 2.83 12.51
CA ALA A 156 17.55 2.18 12.58
C ALA A 156 18.59 3.00 13.36
N GLU A 157 19.56 2.28 13.93
CA GLU A 157 20.77 2.83 14.55
C GLU A 157 22.00 2.07 14.06
N GLY A 158 23.14 2.76 13.95
CA GLY A 158 24.40 2.13 13.55
C GLY A 158 25.56 3.10 13.50
N ILE A 159 26.77 2.55 13.32
CA ILE A 159 28.00 3.32 13.19
C ILE A 159 28.50 3.30 11.74
N LEU A 160 28.88 4.45 11.18
CA LEU A 160 29.46 4.55 9.84
C LEU A 160 30.90 5.05 9.89
N GLN A 161 31.76 4.51 9.03
CA GLN A 161 33.09 5.05 8.82
C GLN A 161 33.03 6.28 7.92
N LEU A 162 33.68 7.37 8.33
CA LEU A 162 33.69 8.63 7.59
C LEU A 162 34.40 8.51 6.24
N SER A 163 35.42 7.66 6.16
CA SER A 163 36.14 7.33 4.92
C SER A 163 35.20 6.69 3.88
N ARG A 164 34.48 5.63 4.26
CA ARG A 164 33.50 4.95 3.39
C ARG A 164 32.37 5.87 2.95
N LEU A 165 31.82 6.66 3.88
CA LEU A 165 30.75 7.62 3.59
C LEU A 165 31.24 8.76 2.67
N GLY A 166 32.49 9.16 2.81
CA GLY A 166 33.13 10.14 1.93
C GLY A 166 33.30 9.63 0.51
N ALA A 167 33.75 8.38 0.35
CA ALA A 167 33.90 7.74 -0.96
C ALA A 167 32.56 7.69 -1.71
N THR A 168 31.49 7.24 -1.05
CA THR A 168 30.15 7.18 -1.66
C THR A 168 29.59 8.55 -2.06
N LEU A 169 30.02 9.63 -1.40
CA LEU A 169 29.51 10.98 -1.66
C LEU A 169 30.31 11.75 -2.73
N TRP A 170 31.61 11.48 -2.85
CA TRP A 170 32.53 12.28 -3.67
C TRP A 170 33.28 11.53 -4.77
N ASP A 171 33.48 10.23 -4.67
CA ASP A 171 34.39 9.49 -5.56
C ASP A 171 33.68 8.77 -6.73
N ASP A 172 32.34 8.66 -6.73
CA ASP A 172 31.58 7.89 -7.73
C ASP A 172 30.59 8.74 -8.58
N GLY A 173 31.02 9.89 -9.10
CA GLY A 173 30.25 10.60 -10.13
C GLY A 173 31.14 11.43 -11.02
N GLU A 174 30.94 11.30 -12.34
CA GLU A 174 31.51 12.03 -13.50
C GLU A 174 32.86 12.73 -13.24
N PRO A 175 33.95 12.43 -13.99
CA PRO A 175 35.30 12.90 -13.69
C PRO A 175 35.34 14.42 -13.48
N ARG A 176 35.35 14.84 -12.21
CA ARG A 176 35.28 16.26 -11.87
C ARG A 176 36.62 16.92 -12.18
N HIS A 177 36.61 17.92 -13.05
CA HIS A 177 37.72 18.86 -13.27
C HIS A 177 37.85 19.85 -12.10
N VAL A 178 37.98 19.35 -10.87
CA VAL A 178 38.21 20.16 -9.67
C VAL A 178 39.43 19.60 -8.94
N PRO A 179 40.38 20.43 -8.48
CA PRO A 179 41.61 19.97 -7.85
C PRO A 179 41.33 18.99 -6.70
N VAL A 180 42.13 17.91 -6.65
CA VAL A 180 42.02 16.80 -5.71
C VAL A 180 42.12 17.34 -4.28
N THR A 181 40.96 17.58 -3.65
CA THR A 181 40.91 17.92 -2.23
C THR A 181 41.48 16.78 -1.40
N THR A 182 42.36 17.08 -0.45
CA THR A 182 42.99 16.09 0.43
C THR A 182 41.94 15.34 1.29
N GLN A 183 42.20 14.08 1.60
CA GLN A 183 41.29 13.22 2.40
C GLN A 183 40.93 13.86 3.75
N ALA A 184 41.89 14.54 4.39
CA ALA A 184 41.67 15.29 5.63
C ALA A 184 40.66 16.45 5.46
N SER A 185 40.73 17.19 4.34
CA SER A 185 39.80 18.28 4.02
C SER A 185 38.38 17.75 3.77
N ARG A 186 38.26 16.61 3.06
CA ARG A 186 36.97 15.94 2.82
C ARG A 186 36.34 15.44 4.13
N LYS A 187 37.13 14.86 5.04
CA LYS A 187 36.69 14.42 6.36
C LYS A 187 36.16 15.58 7.22
N LYS A 188 36.87 16.72 7.25
CA LYS A 188 36.43 17.94 7.96
C LYS A 188 35.12 18.51 7.37
N LYS A 189 35.01 18.52 6.04
CA LYS A 189 33.79 18.93 5.33
C LYS A 189 32.62 17.98 5.62
N LEU A 190 32.86 16.67 5.64
CA LEU A 190 31.86 15.65 5.98
C LEU A 190 31.32 15.81 7.41
N ALA A 191 32.22 15.98 8.39
CA ALA A 191 31.83 16.22 9.78
C ALA A 191 30.96 17.48 9.93
N THR A 192 31.30 18.54 9.17
CA THR A 192 30.50 19.78 9.13
C THR A 192 29.11 19.55 8.52
N LEU A 193 29.01 18.78 7.43
CA LEU A 193 27.74 18.43 6.80
C LEU A 193 26.86 17.58 7.73
N LEU A 194 27.44 16.57 8.37
CA LEU A 194 26.76 15.71 9.35
C LEU A 194 26.22 16.53 10.55
N SER A 195 27.02 17.47 11.06
CA SER A 195 26.57 18.39 12.12
C SER A 195 25.41 19.28 11.66
N LYS A 196 25.47 19.80 10.43
CA LYS A 196 24.36 20.59 9.84
C LYS A 196 23.08 19.77 9.69
N ILE A 197 23.18 18.51 9.26
CA ILE A 197 22.03 17.59 9.15
C ILE A 197 21.41 17.33 10.53
N SER A 198 22.25 17.05 11.54
CA SER A 198 21.82 16.83 12.93
C SER A 198 21.09 18.07 13.48
N LYS A 199 21.65 19.28 13.28
CA LYS A 199 21.04 20.56 13.70
C LYS A 199 19.75 20.91 12.96
N ALA A 200 19.62 20.55 11.68
CA ALA A 200 18.40 20.81 10.90
C ALA A 200 17.16 20.05 11.43
N GLY A 201 17.38 19.03 12.27
CA GLY A 201 16.28 18.28 12.90
C GLY A 201 15.43 17.55 11.87
N VAL A 202 16.07 16.91 10.90
CA VAL A 202 15.44 16.06 9.85
C VAL A 202 15.22 14.61 10.32
N GLY A 203 15.32 14.37 11.63
CA GLY A 203 15.09 13.06 12.25
C GLY A 203 16.35 12.22 12.47
N TYR A 204 17.54 12.77 12.22
CA TYR A 204 18.82 12.12 12.52
C TYR A 204 19.48 12.76 13.73
N SER A 205 19.94 11.93 14.65
CA SER A 205 20.87 12.27 15.72
C SER A 205 22.23 11.70 15.36
N ILE A 206 23.18 12.57 15.03
CA ILE A 206 24.50 12.18 14.54
C ILE A 206 25.57 12.71 15.49
N ILE A 207 26.45 11.83 15.94
CA ILE A 207 27.62 12.15 16.76
C ILE A 207 28.86 11.58 16.08
N THR A 208 29.89 12.41 15.94
CA THR A 208 31.12 12.05 15.24
C THR A 208 32.26 11.94 16.24
N ILE A 209 32.96 10.80 16.25
CA ILE A 209 34.12 10.53 17.12
C ILE A 209 35.25 9.95 16.27
N GLY A 210 36.36 10.68 16.16
CA GLY A 210 37.51 10.23 15.38
C GLY A 210 37.17 10.01 13.90
N ASP A 211 37.23 8.74 13.45
CA ASP A 211 36.90 8.34 12.06
C ASP A 211 35.53 7.69 11.87
N VAL A 212 34.71 7.69 12.92
CA VAL A 212 33.39 7.03 12.90
C VAL A 212 32.31 8.02 13.31
N CYS A 213 31.12 7.87 12.75
CA CYS A 213 29.93 8.56 13.22
C CYS A 213 28.86 7.57 13.68
N GLY A 214 28.33 7.79 14.87
CA GLY A 214 27.15 7.11 15.38
C GLY A 214 25.89 7.83 14.91
N ILE A 215 24.96 7.06 14.36
CA ILE A 215 23.71 7.57 13.78
C ILE A 215 22.54 6.88 14.46
N ARG A 216 21.59 7.68 14.93
CA ARG A 216 20.26 7.23 15.38
C ARG A 216 19.17 7.96 14.61
N ARG A 217 18.28 7.23 13.97
CA ARG A 217 17.09 7.79 13.30
C ARG A 217 15.90 7.77 14.26
N GLY A 218 15.20 8.90 14.39
CA GLY A 218 13.99 9.05 15.20
C GLY A 218 14.19 9.16 16.71
N ARG A 219 15.39 8.87 17.23
CA ARG A 219 15.76 9.05 18.65
C ARG A 219 17.03 9.90 18.77
N ARG A 220 17.16 10.64 19.88
CA ARG A 220 18.38 11.36 20.22
C ARG A 220 19.26 10.51 21.13
N PHE A 221 20.57 10.74 21.07
CA PHE A 221 21.44 10.25 22.14
C PHE A 221 21.12 11.01 23.44
N PRO A 222 20.92 10.32 24.58
CA PRO A 222 20.59 10.97 25.84
C PRO A 222 21.72 11.87 26.35
N SER A 223 22.98 11.43 26.16
CA SER A 223 24.17 12.23 26.47
C SER A 223 25.32 11.92 25.52
N LEU A 224 26.33 12.81 25.49
CA LEU A 224 27.54 12.61 24.71
C LEU A 224 28.39 11.46 25.26
N SER A 225 28.36 11.25 26.59
CA SER A 225 29.05 10.13 27.26
C SER A 225 28.46 8.77 26.88
N GLU A 226 27.13 8.65 26.87
CA GLU A 226 26.46 7.42 26.43
C GLU A 226 26.68 7.15 24.94
N ALA A 227 26.67 8.18 24.11
CA ALA A 227 26.97 8.04 22.70
C ALA A 227 28.40 7.54 22.48
N ASN A 228 29.38 8.08 23.21
CA ASN A 228 30.77 7.64 23.14
C ASN A 228 30.89 6.16 23.53
N THR A 229 30.26 5.76 24.63
CA THR A 229 30.28 4.38 25.12
C THR A 229 29.66 3.42 24.10
N TRP A 230 28.51 3.79 23.54
CA TRP A 230 27.82 3.00 22.53
C TRP A 230 28.62 2.90 21.22
N ILE A 231 29.24 3.99 20.76
CA ILE A 231 30.09 3.97 19.55
C ILE A 231 31.32 3.09 19.78
N ALA A 232 31.98 3.20 20.94
CA ALA A 232 33.15 2.39 21.28
C ALA A 232 32.82 0.89 21.33
N GLU A 233 31.67 0.53 21.91
CA GLU A 233 31.21 -0.85 21.96
C GLU A 233 30.84 -1.40 20.57
N ALA A 234 30.16 -0.59 19.74
CA ALA A 234 29.84 -0.98 18.37
C ALA A 234 31.10 -1.15 17.50
N GLN A 235 32.14 -0.33 17.73
CA GLN A 235 33.46 -0.46 17.10
C GLN A 235 34.14 -1.76 17.53
N ARG A 236 34.14 -2.07 18.84
CA ARG A 236 34.69 -3.33 19.38
C ARG A 236 34.07 -4.56 18.74
N LEU A 237 32.76 -4.51 18.45
CA LEU A 237 32.01 -5.58 17.82
C LEU A 237 32.10 -5.60 16.28
N GLY A 238 32.79 -4.64 15.66
CA GLY A 238 32.98 -4.57 14.20
C GLY A 238 31.69 -4.38 13.38
N ARG A 239 30.61 -3.89 14.00
CA ARG A 239 29.28 -3.82 13.37
C ARG A 239 29.10 -2.54 12.56
N TYR A 240 29.55 -2.56 11.31
CA TYR A 240 29.31 -1.49 10.34
C TYR A 240 28.21 -1.91 9.35
N PRO A 241 27.06 -1.20 9.27
CA PRO A 241 26.08 -1.46 8.23
C PRO A 241 26.68 -1.13 6.86
N ALA A 242 26.28 -1.90 5.84
CA ALA A 242 26.62 -1.60 4.46
C ALA A 242 26.00 -0.25 4.07
N ILE A 243 26.82 0.67 3.54
CA ILE A 243 26.31 1.96 3.07
C ILE A 243 25.57 1.71 1.76
N LEU A 244 24.25 1.82 1.80
CA LEU A 244 23.41 1.66 0.63
C LEU A 244 23.39 2.97 -0.16
N ARG A 245 23.62 2.84 -1.46
CA ARG A 245 23.44 3.97 -2.37
C ARG A 245 21.94 4.24 -2.48
N PRO A 246 21.52 5.52 -2.54
CA PRO A 246 20.15 5.79 -2.97
C PRO A 246 19.99 5.14 -4.34
N LYS A 247 18.94 4.34 -4.52
CA LYS A 247 18.55 3.89 -5.86
C LYS A 247 18.63 5.12 -6.76
N SER A 248 19.32 5.02 -7.90
CA SER A 248 19.17 6.06 -8.92
C SER A 248 17.67 6.25 -9.10
N VAL A 249 17.24 7.48 -9.38
CA VAL A 249 15.92 7.62 -10.03
C VAL A 249 16.07 6.74 -11.25
N ALA A 250 15.51 5.53 -11.19
CA ALA A 250 15.80 4.51 -12.17
C ALA A 250 15.55 5.17 -13.52
N VAL A 251 16.51 5.10 -14.43
CA VAL A 251 16.12 5.06 -15.85
C VAL A 251 15.15 3.90 -15.86
N ALA A 252 13.86 4.24 -16.01
CA ALA A 252 12.80 3.43 -15.46
C ALA A 252 12.94 2.02 -16.03
N GLU A 253 12.95 1.00 -15.18
CA GLU A 253 12.78 -0.39 -15.64
C GLU A 253 11.54 -0.49 -16.57
N GLN A 254 10.60 0.45 -16.44
CA GLN A 254 9.42 0.70 -17.26
C GLN A 254 9.68 1.12 -18.73
N ASN A 255 10.93 1.34 -19.14
CA ASN A 255 11.25 1.70 -20.54
C ASN A 255 11.37 0.46 -21.45
N TYR A 256 11.43 -0.74 -20.88
CA TYR A 256 11.45 -1.98 -21.65
C TYR A 256 10.03 -2.43 -21.97
N PHE A 257 9.82 -2.97 -23.17
CA PHE A 257 8.53 -3.46 -23.64
C PHE A 257 7.97 -4.54 -22.71
N TRP A 258 8.79 -5.53 -22.34
CA TRP A 258 8.37 -6.64 -21.46
C TRP A 258 8.37 -6.28 -19.97
N ALA A 259 8.78 -5.06 -19.61
CA ALA A 259 8.67 -4.54 -18.25
C ALA A 259 7.45 -3.62 -18.05
N ASP A 260 6.65 -3.41 -19.10
CA ASP A 260 5.37 -2.72 -18.98
C ASP A 260 4.49 -3.44 -17.93
N PRO A 261 4.02 -2.76 -16.88
CA PRO A 261 3.29 -3.41 -15.79
C PRO A 261 2.02 -4.13 -16.24
N VAL A 262 1.34 -3.62 -17.27
CA VAL A 262 0.11 -4.24 -17.78
C VAL A 262 0.46 -5.50 -18.57
N VAL A 263 1.51 -5.45 -19.40
CA VAL A 263 2.02 -6.64 -20.11
C VAL A 263 2.41 -7.73 -19.13
N VAL A 264 3.18 -7.39 -18.09
CA VAL A 264 3.59 -8.34 -17.04
C VAL A 264 2.38 -8.95 -16.33
N ASP A 265 1.38 -8.13 -15.98
CA ASP A 265 0.16 -8.59 -15.32
C ASP A 265 -0.65 -9.55 -16.20
N VAL A 266 -0.86 -9.21 -17.47
CA VAL A 266 -1.60 -10.07 -18.43
C VAL A 266 -0.86 -11.38 -18.65
N MET A 267 0.45 -11.36 -18.90
CA MET A 267 1.25 -12.59 -19.09
C MET A 267 1.22 -13.48 -17.85
N SER A 268 1.25 -12.90 -16.65
CA SER A 268 1.09 -13.65 -15.39
C SER A 268 -0.30 -14.28 -15.26
N ILE A 269 -1.34 -13.62 -15.76
CA ILE A 269 -2.71 -14.15 -15.72
C ILE A 269 -2.88 -15.28 -16.73
N ILE A 270 -2.30 -15.16 -17.92
CA ILE A 270 -2.23 -16.25 -18.91
C ILE A 270 -1.53 -17.47 -18.31
N ASP A 271 -0.35 -17.30 -17.69
CA ASP A 271 0.36 -18.40 -17.01
C ASP A 271 -0.50 -19.07 -15.94
N MET A 272 -1.19 -18.30 -15.09
CA MET A 272 -2.10 -18.82 -14.08
C MET A 272 -3.29 -19.58 -14.67
N SER A 273 -3.87 -19.03 -15.74
CA SER A 273 -5.02 -19.60 -16.45
C SER A 273 -4.65 -20.97 -17.04
N VAL A 274 -3.59 -21.03 -17.85
CA VAL A 274 -3.14 -22.25 -18.53
C VAL A 274 -2.64 -23.30 -17.54
N SER A 275 -1.89 -22.89 -16.51
CA SER A 275 -1.41 -23.85 -15.50
C SER A 275 -2.51 -24.30 -14.54
N GLY A 276 -3.59 -23.53 -14.37
CA GLY A 276 -4.56 -23.72 -13.29
C GLY A 276 -4.01 -23.48 -11.88
N HIS A 277 -2.80 -22.90 -11.77
CA HIS A 277 -2.10 -22.69 -10.50
C HIS A 277 -2.14 -21.22 -10.07
N PHE A 278 -3.04 -20.91 -9.13
CA PHE A 278 -3.24 -19.56 -8.57
C PHE A 278 -2.41 -19.26 -7.32
N TYR A 279 -1.40 -20.08 -7.03
CA TYR A 279 -0.50 -19.92 -5.88
C TYR A 279 0.97 -19.78 -6.32
N PRO A 280 1.83 -19.08 -5.55
CA PRO A 280 1.55 -18.39 -4.28
C PRO A 280 0.64 -17.15 -4.42
N LEU A 281 0.11 -16.63 -3.31
CA LEU A 281 -0.82 -15.47 -3.28
C LEU A 281 -0.34 -14.28 -4.11
N ASP A 282 0.98 -14.09 -4.23
CA ASP A 282 1.56 -13.00 -5.00
C ASP A 282 1.20 -13.05 -6.50
N LYS A 283 0.91 -14.24 -7.05
CA LYS A 283 0.43 -14.38 -8.44
C LYS A 283 -0.93 -13.70 -8.65
N LEU A 284 -1.79 -13.69 -7.64
CA LEU A 284 -3.11 -13.04 -7.70
C LEU A 284 -3.03 -11.51 -7.73
N ASN A 285 -1.88 -10.92 -7.42
CA ASN A 285 -1.72 -9.47 -7.44
C ASN A 285 -2.02 -8.86 -8.82
N ALA A 286 -1.74 -9.59 -9.92
CA ALA A 286 -2.08 -9.16 -11.27
C ALA A 286 -3.61 -9.01 -11.44
N ILE A 287 -4.38 -10.02 -11.01
CA ILE A 287 -5.85 -9.98 -11.02
C ILE A 287 -6.36 -8.84 -10.14
N PHE A 288 -5.76 -8.63 -8.96
CA PHE A 288 -6.16 -7.56 -8.05
C PHE A 288 -5.93 -6.16 -8.62
N ARG A 289 -4.80 -5.95 -9.32
CA ARG A 289 -4.48 -4.68 -9.97
C ARG A 289 -5.41 -4.39 -11.15
N LEU A 290 -5.73 -5.42 -11.92
CA LEU A 290 -6.56 -5.32 -13.12
C LEU A 290 -8.04 -5.13 -12.79
N GLU A 291 -8.63 -6.01 -11.96
CA GLU A 291 -10.06 -5.98 -11.65
C GLU A 291 -10.43 -4.92 -10.61
N ARG A 292 -9.48 -4.48 -9.79
CA ARG A 292 -9.67 -3.50 -8.71
C ARG A 292 -10.91 -3.78 -7.86
N LEU A 293 -11.13 -5.06 -7.52
CA LEU A 293 -12.33 -5.54 -6.81
C LEU A 293 -12.58 -4.81 -5.48
N LEU A 294 -11.51 -4.46 -4.79
CA LEU A 294 -11.47 -3.59 -3.62
C LEU A 294 -10.22 -2.71 -3.68
N LEU A 295 -10.26 -1.56 -3.02
CA LEU A 295 -9.07 -0.72 -2.81
C LEU A 295 -8.10 -1.34 -1.79
N ASP A 296 -8.62 -2.09 -0.83
CA ASP A 296 -7.82 -2.88 0.13
C ASP A 296 -8.25 -4.35 0.07
N MET A 297 -7.43 -5.19 -0.58
CA MET A 297 -7.67 -6.64 -0.66
C MET A 297 -7.32 -7.41 0.62
N THR A 298 -6.68 -6.78 1.61
CA THR A 298 -6.30 -7.42 2.89
C THR A 298 -7.44 -8.18 3.60
N PRO A 299 -8.72 -7.73 3.59
CA PRO A 299 -9.84 -8.50 4.16
C PRO A 299 -10.12 -9.82 3.46
N VAL A 300 -9.79 -9.93 2.18
CA VAL A 300 -10.04 -11.10 1.34
C VAL A 300 -8.93 -12.13 1.54
N LEU A 301 -7.68 -11.69 1.78
CA LEU A 301 -6.50 -12.58 1.91
C LEU A 301 -6.70 -13.77 2.87
N PRO A 302 -7.23 -13.63 4.10
CA PRO A 302 -7.43 -14.77 4.99
C PRO A 302 -8.45 -15.79 4.45
N TRP A 303 -9.39 -15.36 3.61
CA TRP A 303 -10.36 -16.24 2.97
C TRP A 303 -9.73 -16.99 1.80
N ILE A 304 -8.82 -16.36 1.06
CA ILE A 304 -8.03 -16.99 0.00
C ILE A 304 -7.11 -18.06 0.59
N GLU A 305 -6.37 -17.70 1.64
CA GLU A 305 -5.51 -18.64 2.38
C GLU A 305 -6.31 -19.81 2.95
N ARG A 306 -7.49 -19.53 3.53
CA ARG A 306 -8.39 -20.59 3.99
C ARG A 306 -8.94 -21.44 2.84
N ALA A 307 -9.30 -20.85 1.70
CA ALA A 307 -9.81 -21.58 0.54
C ALA A 307 -8.77 -22.57 0.00
N TYR A 308 -7.50 -22.17 0.01
CA TYR A 308 -6.37 -23.01 -0.38
C TYR A 308 -6.11 -24.16 0.61
N HIS A 309 -6.22 -23.91 1.91
CA HIS A 309 -5.95 -24.91 2.95
C HIS A 309 -7.19 -25.72 3.41
N SER A 310 -8.37 -25.50 2.82
CA SER A 310 -9.61 -26.21 3.20
C SER A 310 -9.67 -27.64 2.65
N TYR A 311 -10.41 -28.51 3.37
CA TYR A 311 -10.52 -29.95 3.13
C TYR A 311 -10.89 -30.32 1.68
N ALA A 312 -10.12 -31.25 1.10
CA ALA A 312 -10.39 -32.07 -0.10
C ALA A 312 -10.45 -31.38 -1.47
N GLY A 313 -9.34 -31.44 -2.22
CA GLY A 313 -9.33 -31.52 -3.69
C GLY A 313 -9.34 -30.19 -4.45
N ASP A 314 -8.22 -29.91 -5.13
CA ASP A 314 -7.97 -29.21 -6.41
C ASP A 314 -8.77 -27.97 -6.87
N ASP A 315 -9.84 -27.53 -6.22
CA ASP A 315 -10.66 -26.40 -6.66
C ASP A 315 -10.76 -25.26 -5.64
N MET A 316 -9.67 -24.48 -5.59
CA MET A 316 -9.57 -23.23 -4.84
C MET A 316 -10.71 -22.25 -5.14
N ALA A 317 -11.21 -22.22 -6.39
CA ALA A 317 -12.24 -21.27 -6.79
C ALA A 317 -13.58 -21.62 -6.13
N GLN A 318 -13.97 -22.89 -6.16
CA GLN A 318 -15.17 -23.37 -5.50
C GLN A 318 -15.11 -23.18 -3.98
N ASN A 319 -13.97 -23.53 -3.35
CA ASN A 319 -13.77 -23.33 -1.92
C ASN A 319 -13.91 -21.85 -1.51
N LEU A 320 -13.37 -20.93 -2.33
CA LEU A 320 -13.48 -19.50 -2.08
C LEU A 320 -14.92 -19.00 -2.24
N TYR A 321 -15.66 -19.54 -3.21
CA TYR A 321 -17.08 -19.23 -3.42
C TYR A 321 -17.92 -19.60 -2.19
N ASP A 322 -17.75 -20.83 -1.68
CA ASP A 322 -18.49 -21.33 -0.52
C ASP A 322 -18.15 -20.57 0.77
N LEU A 323 -16.88 -20.18 0.92
CA LEU A 323 -16.42 -19.38 2.05
C LEU A 323 -16.96 -17.94 2.01
N ALA A 324 -17.26 -17.40 0.83
CA ALA A 324 -17.75 -16.03 0.69
C ALA A 324 -19.09 -15.82 1.42
N ASP A 325 -19.90 -16.88 1.58
CA ASP A 325 -21.17 -16.79 2.31
C ASP A 325 -21.03 -16.53 3.80
N LYS A 326 -19.88 -16.86 4.37
CA LYS A 326 -19.54 -16.64 5.78
C LYS A 326 -19.07 -15.21 6.06
N ILE A 327 -18.98 -14.35 5.04
CA ILE A 327 -18.50 -12.97 5.14
C ILE A 327 -19.68 -12.02 5.43
N ASN A 328 -19.60 -11.32 6.57
CA ASN A 328 -20.65 -10.37 6.99
C ASN A 328 -20.55 -9.00 6.29
N ASP A 329 -19.37 -8.58 5.85
CA ASP A 329 -19.19 -7.30 5.13
C ASP A 329 -19.66 -7.45 3.67
N PRO A 330 -20.70 -6.72 3.22
CA PRO A 330 -21.26 -6.91 1.88
C PRO A 330 -20.27 -6.62 0.74
N GLY A 331 -19.37 -5.65 0.92
CA GLY A 331 -18.36 -5.28 -0.07
C GLY A 331 -17.31 -6.37 -0.21
N VAL A 332 -16.78 -6.85 0.92
CA VAL A 332 -15.83 -7.96 0.95
C VAL A 332 -16.46 -9.25 0.42
N LYS A 333 -17.73 -9.52 0.76
CA LYS A 333 -18.48 -10.67 0.25
C LYS A 333 -18.62 -10.63 -1.26
N LYS A 334 -19.04 -9.48 -1.83
CA LYS A 334 -19.16 -9.29 -3.28
C LYS A 334 -17.82 -9.47 -3.99
N ALA A 335 -16.75 -8.86 -3.48
CA ALA A 335 -15.41 -8.99 -4.04
C ALA A 335 -14.89 -10.43 -3.99
N THR A 336 -15.11 -11.14 -2.88
CA THR A 336 -14.69 -12.54 -2.72
C THR A 336 -15.43 -13.45 -3.70
N ARG A 337 -16.75 -13.28 -3.88
CA ARG A 337 -17.54 -14.03 -4.87
C ARG A 337 -17.09 -13.74 -6.31
N ARG A 338 -16.81 -12.47 -6.63
CA ARG A 338 -16.32 -12.09 -7.97
C ARG A 338 -14.95 -12.69 -8.23
N LEU A 339 -14.03 -12.65 -7.26
CA LEU A 339 -12.73 -13.29 -7.36
C LEU A 339 -12.87 -14.81 -7.57
N ALA A 340 -13.70 -15.48 -6.77
CA ALA A 340 -13.95 -16.91 -6.94
C ALA A 340 -14.46 -17.25 -8.35
N LYS A 341 -15.41 -16.47 -8.88
CA LYS A 341 -15.90 -16.62 -10.26
C LYS A 341 -14.77 -16.47 -11.28
N ILE A 342 -13.93 -15.45 -11.15
CA ILE A 342 -12.80 -15.23 -12.06
C ILE A 342 -11.84 -16.41 -12.05
N LEU A 343 -11.47 -16.90 -10.87
CA LEU A 343 -10.55 -18.05 -10.75
C LEU A 343 -11.17 -19.31 -11.38
N HIS A 344 -12.46 -19.52 -11.19
CA HIS A 344 -13.19 -20.62 -11.81
C HIS A 344 -13.19 -20.49 -13.33
N ASP A 345 -13.58 -19.33 -13.87
CA ASP A 345 -13.66 -19.09 -15.31
C ASP A 345 -12.27 -19.22 -15.97
N LEU A 346 -11.20 -18.65 -15.38
CA LEU A 346 -9.83 -18.80 -15.89
C LEU A 346 -9.40 -20.28 -15.93
N LYS A 347 -9.69 -21.05 -14.88
CA LYS A 347 -9.33 -22.49 -14.83
C LYS A 347 -10.18 -23.33 -15.79
N ALA A 348 -11.47 -23.04 -15.91
CA ALA A 348 -12.42 -23.87 -16.63
C ALA A 348 -12.29 -23.72 -18.15
N PHE A 349 -11.90 -22.53 -18.62
CA PHE A 349 -11.81 -22.28 -20.05
C PHE A 349 -10.51 -22.82 -20.64
N ALA A 350 -9.37 -22.77 -19.94
CA ALA A 350 -8.07 -23.29 -20.42
C ALA A 350 -8.20 -24.74 -20.88
N GLY A 351 -8.27 -24.96 -22.21
CA GLY A 351 -8.28 -26.30 -22.79
C GLY A 351 -7.00 -27.08 -22.45
N GLY A 352 -6.94 -28.37 -22.81
CA GLY A 352 -5.79 -29.22 -22.46
C GLY A 352 -4.43 -28.69 -22.96
N TYR A 353 -4.42 -28.00 -24.11
CA TYR A 353 -3.25 -27.38 -24.74
C TYR A 353 -3.69 -26.17 -25.59
N PRO A 354 -3.84 -24.97 -25.00
CA PRO A 354 -4.22 -23.80 -25.78
C PRO A 354 -3.00 -23.22 -26.51
N THR A 355 -3.20 -22.74 -27.74
CA THR A 355 -2.22 -21.88 -28.41
C THR A 355 -2.02 -20.60 -27.60
N CYS A 356 -0.90 -19.89 -27.80
CA CYS A 356 -0.68 -18.60 -27.14
C CYS A 356 -1.82 -17.61 -27.42
N TYR A 357 -2.35 -17.63 -28.65
CA TYR A 357 -3.46 -16.77 -29.06
C TYR A 357 -4.76 -17.14 -28.34
N ASP A 358 -5.11 -18.42 -28.29
CA ASP A 358 -6.30 -18.89 -27.56
C ASP A 358 -6.22 -18.49 -26.08
N ALA A 359 -5.06 -18.75 -25.45
CA ALA A 359 -4.85 -18.43 -24.05
C ALA A 359 -5.01 -16.92 -23.77
N PHE A 360 -4.52 -16.06 -24.67
CA PHE A 360 -4.70 -14.61 -24.60
C PHE A 360 -6.18 -14.22 -24.72
N GLN A 361 -6.86 -14.71 -25.77
CA GLN A 361 -8.27 -14.43 -26.06
C GLN A 361 -9.19 -14.87 -24.92
N MET A 362 -8.88 -16.00 -24.28
CA MET A 362 -9.68 -16.53 -23.19
C MET A 362 -9.53 -15.70 -21.91
N VAL A 363 -8.31 -15.25 -21.60
CA VAL A 363 -8.10 -14.32 -20.49
C VAL A 363 -8.82 -12.99 -20.75
N ASP A 364 -8.81 -12.51 -22.00
CA ASP A 364 -9.51 -11.29 -22.38
C ASP A 364 -11.03 -11.47 -22.33
N PHE A 365 -11.55 -12.61 -22.75
CA PHE A 365 -12.97 -12.91 -22.62
C PHE A 365 -13.45 -12.91 -21.16
N VAL A 366 -12.64 -13.44 -20.23
CA VAL A 366 -13.00 -13.50 -18.80
C VAL A 366 -12.86 -12.13 -18.11
N LEU A 367 -11.84 -11.37 -18.46
CA LEU A 367 -11.46 -10.14 -17.74
C LEU A 367 -11.78 -8.85 -18.51
N GLY A 368 -12.04 -8.88 -19.80
CA GLY A 368 -12.19 -7.72 -20.67
C GLY A 368 -11.02 -6.75 -20.52
N PHE A 369 -9.79 -7.25 -20.52
CA PHE A 369 -8.62 -6.46 -20.17
C PHE A 369 -8.18 -5.56 -21.32
N MET A 370 -8.41 -5.94 -22.57
CA MET A 370 -8.12 -5.11 -23.73
C MET A 370 -8.96 -3.83 -23.70
N ASP A 371 -10.27 -3.94 -23.51
CA ASP A 371 -11.17 -2.77 -23.40
C ASP A 371 -10.78 -1.85 -22.23
N LYS A 372 -10.54 -2.43 -21.05
CA LYS A 372 -10.10 -1.67 -19.86
C LYS A 372 -8.77 -0.96 -20.09
N THR A 373 -7.84 -1.59 -20.80
CA THR A 373 -6.51 -1.03 -21.07
C THR A 373 -6.58 0.03 -22.16
N ALA A 374 -7.44 -0.13 -23.18
CA ALA A 374 -7.68 0.88 -24.20
C ALA A 374 -8.09 2.22 -23.58
N GLU A 375 -8.98 2.20 -22.58
CA GLU A 375 -9.45 3.40 -21.88
C GLU A 375 -8.40 4.00 -20.92
N THR A 376 -7.62 3.16 -20.25
CA THR A 376 -6.79 3.61 -19.10
C THR A 376 -5.30 3.73 -19.39
N ALA A 377 -4.78 2.99 -20.38
CA ALA A 377 -3.37 2.96 -20.77
C ALA A 377 -3.20 2.63 -22.28
N PRO A 378 -3.49 3.58 -23.19
CA PRO A 378 -3.45 3.35 -24.64
C PRO A 378 -2.13 2.80 -25.18
N GLU A 379 -0.99 3.21 -24.62
CA GLU A 379 0.32 2.69 -25.02
C GLU A 379 0.49 1.21 -24.63
N SER A 380 0.06 0.84 -23.43
CA SER A 380 0.08 -0.56 -22.98
C SER A 380 -0.91 -1.42 -23.77
N PHE A 381 -2.06 -0.84 -24.18
CA PHE A 381 -2.99 -1.49 -25.11
C PHE A 381 -2.31 -1.82 -26.43
N ALA A 382 -1.58 -0.87 -27.03
CA ALA A 382 -0.87 -1.10 -28.28
C ALA A 382 0.16 -2.23 -28.16
N ARG A 383 0.88 -2.30 -27.04
CA ARG A 383 1.81 -3.42 -26.74
C ARG A 383 1.10 -4.76 -26.63
N LEU A 384 -0.03 -4.81 -25.93
CA LEU A 384 -0.83 -6.03 -25.79
C LEU A 384 -1.45 -6.49 -27.12
N ALA A 385 -1.95 -5.55 -27.93
CA ALA A 385 -2.49 -5.85 -29.25
C ALA A 385 -1.39 -6.38 -30.19
N TYR A 386 -0.19 -5.81 -30.13
CA TYR A 386 0.98 -6.35 -30.82
C TYR A 386 1.31 -7.78 -30.37
N ILE A 387 1.32 -8.05 -29.05
CA ILE A 387 1.54 -9.42 -28.52
C ILE A 387 0.47 -10.39 -29.03
N ARG A 388 -0.79 -9.97 -29.04
CA ARG A 388 -1.91 -10.78 -29.54
C ARG A 388 -1.68 -11.20 -31.00
N ASP A 389 -1.36 -10.24 -31.87
CA ASP A 389 -1.11 -10.51 -33.28
C ASP A 389 0.17 -11.35 -33.49
N TRP A 390 1.19 -11.14 -32.65
CA TRP A 390 2.40 -11.96 -32.64
C TRP A 390 2.09 -13.42 -32.28
N PHE A 391 1.23 -13.65 -31.28
CA PHE A 391 0.75 -14.99 -30.91
C PHE A 391 -0.10 -15.63 -32.00
N GLU A 392 -0.97 -14.86 -32.66
CA GLU A 392 -1.78 -15.34 -33.78
C GLU A 392 -0.90 -15.80 -34.96
N THR A 393 0.14 -15.03 -35.27
CA THR A 393 1.06 -15.32 -36.37
C THR A 393 1.98 -16.50 -36.06
N GLY A 394 2.44 -16.62 -34.81
CA GLY A 394 3.33 -17.70 -34.39
C GLY A 394 2.65 -19.06 -34.34
N GLY A 395 1.40 -19.12 -33.87
CA GLY A 395 0.63 -20.36 -33.77
C GLY A 395 1.19 -21.37 -32.75
N ASP A 396 2.13 -20.94 -31.90
CA ASP A 396 2.81 -21.80 -30.94
C ASP A 396 1.89 -22.18 -29.76
N ASP A 397 2.00 -23.43 -29.29
CA ASP A 397 1.37 -23.89 -28.06
C ASP A 397 2.01 -23.22 -26.85
N TYR A 398 1.18 -22.66 -25.94
CA TYR A 398 1.69 -21.84 -24.84
C TYR A 398 2.67 -22.59 -23.94
N LEU A 399 2.40 -23.87 -23.67
CA LEU A 399 3.25 -24.69 -22.80
C LEU A 399 4.65 -24.93 -23.38
N ASP A 400 4.77 -24.97 -24.70
CA ASP A 400 6.03 -25.23 -25.39
C ASP A 400 6.95 -24.00 -25.39
N VAL A 401 6.36 -22.80 -25.51
CA VAL A 401 7.11 -21.54 -25.52
C VAL A 401 7.15 -20.81 -24.18
N ARG A 402 6.50 -21.37 -23.14
CA ARG A 402 6.37 -20.76 -21.81
C ARG A 402 7.69 -20.27 -21.22
N ASP A 403 8.72 -21.12 -21.25
CA ASP A 403 10.04 -20.79 -20.70
C ASP A 403 10.75 -19.70 -21.51
N HIS A 404 10.48 -19.63 -22.81
CA HIS A 404 10.97 -18.55 -23.67
C HIS A 404 10.27 -17.23 -23.34
N LEU A 405 8.94 -17.24 -23.22
CA LEU A 405 8.13 -16.07 -22.83
C LEU A 405 8.54 -15.51 -21.47
N ALA A 406 8.84 -16.38 -20.50
CA ALA A 406 9.32 -15.97 -19.17
C ALA A 406 10.68 -15.23 -19.21
N ARG A 407 11.47 -15.44 -20.26
CA ARG A 407 12.83 -14.86 -20.42
C ARG A 407 12.86 -13.62 -21.32
N MET A 408 11.74 -13.22 -21.92
CA MET A 408 11.72 -12.12 -22.91
C MET A 408 12.30 -10.80 -22.39
N LEU A 409 12.06 -10.46 -21.13
CA LEU A 409 12.66 -9.26 -20.52
C LEU A 409 14.20 -9.36 -20.40
N GLU A 410 14.74 -10.56 -20.15
CA GLU A 410 16.18 -10.78 -20.10
C GLU A 410 16.79 -10.67 -21.50
N LEU A 411 16.11 -11.24 -22.50
CA LEU A 411 16.51 -11.17 -23.90
C LEU A 411 16.49 -9.72 -24.41
N GLU A 412 15.48 -8.93 -24.03
CA GLU A 412 15.40 -7.51 -24.36
C GLU A 412 16.56 -6.72 -23.73
N LYS A 413 16.86 -6.98 -22.45
CA LYS A 413 17.99 -6.35 -21.74
C LYS A 413 19.36 -6.72 -22.34
N ALA A 414 19.50 -7.96 -22.82
CA ALA A 414 20.70 -8.43 -23.50
C ALA A 414 20.81 -7.91 -24.94
N GLY A 415 19.74 -7.34 -25.51
CA GLY A 415 19.66 -6.93 -26.90
C GLY A 415 19.48 -8.09 -27.89
N GLU A 416 19.19 -9.29 -27.40
CA GLU A 416 18.89 -10.48 -28.20
C GLU A 416 17.47 -10.44 -28.77
N TRP A 417 16.57 -9.70 -28.10
CA TRP A 417 15.26 -9.34 -28.62
C TRP A 417 15.13 -7.81 -28.71
N GLN A 418 14.55 -7.31 -29.80
CA GLN A 418 14.36 -5.88 -30.03
C GLN A 418 12.88 -5.52 -29.92
N ALA A 419 12.58 -4.51 -29.09
CA ALA A 419 11.23 -3.99 -28.97
C ALA A 419 10.75 -3.37 -30.30
N PRO A 420 9.46 -3.53 -30.65
CA PRO A 420 8.89 -2.85 -31.80
C PRO A 420 9.00 -1.34 -31.62
N ASP A 421 9.34 -0.64 -32.70
CA ASP A 421 9.46 0.81 -32.68
C ASP A 421 8.07 1.48 -32.60
N PRO A 422 8.00 2.78 -32.25
CA PRO A 422 6.72 3.49 -32.16
C PRO A 422 5.91 3.47 -33.46
N ALA A 423 6.57 3.41 -34.62
CA ALA A 423 5.90 3.32 -35.92
C ALA A 423 5.19 1.97 -36.10
N THR A 424 5.80 0.87 -35.64
CA THR A 424 5.20 -0.48 -35.63
C THR A 424 4.04 -0.59 -34.65
N LEU A 425 4.09 0.15 -33.52
CA LEU A 425 3.01 0.16 -32.52
C LEU A 425 1.86 1.12 -32.84
N ALA A 426 2.08 2.12 -33.70
CA ALA A 426 1.06 3.12 -34.02
C ALA A 426 -0.27 2.56 -34.55
N PRO A 427 -0.30 1.53 -35.43
CA PRO A 427 -1.55 0.93 -35.92
C PRO A 427 -2.37 0.25 -34.82
N TYR A 428 -1.73 -0.08 -33.69
CA TYR A 428 -2.36 -0.77 -32.57
C TYR A 428 -2.93 0.19 -31.52
N LEU A 429 -2.76 1.50 -31.67
CA LEU A 429 -3.35 2.45 -30.74
C LEU A 429 -4.88 2.40 -30.84
N PRO A 430 -5.60 2.54 -29.71
CA PRO A 430 -7.06 2.52 -29.74
C PRO A 430 -7.56 3.74 -30.51
N VAL A 431 -8.52 3.53 -31.41
CA VAL A 431 -9.17 4.63 -32.15
C VAL A 431 -9.92 5.48 -31.13
N THR A 432 -9.38 6.65 -30.79
CA THR A 432 -10.11 7.59 -29.94
C THR A 432 -11.24 8.19 -30.76
N ALA A 433 -12.47 8.20 -30.22
CA ALA A 433 -13.65 8.80 -30.86
C ALA A 433 -13.50 10.29 -31.23
N SER A 434 -12.39 10.94 -30.88
CA SER A 434 -12.00 12.27 -31.35
C SER A 434 -11.67 12.35 -32.85
N THR A 435 -11.31 11.24 -33.50
CA THR A 435 -10.92 11.25 -34.93
C THR A 435 -12.12 11.23 -35.88
N GLU A 436 -13.27 10.67 -35.47
CA GLU A 436 -14.49 10.68 -36.29
C GLU A 436 -15.14 12.08 -36.35
N ALA A 437 -14.94 12.92 -35.33
CA ALA A 437 -15.48 14.28 -35.30
C ALA A 437 -14.71 15.27 -36.21
N GLU A 438 -13.48 14.95 -36.60
CA GLU A 438 -12.73 15.76 -37.57
C GLU A 438 -13.02 15.32 -39.02
N GLU A 439 -13.25 14.03 -39.28
CA GLU A 439 -13.60 13.54 -40.63
C GLU A 439 -15.04 13.87 -41.08
N GLU A 440 -16.01 13.94 -40.14
CA GLU A 440 -17.37 14.42 -40.48
C GLU A 440 -17.44 15.94 -40.72
N ASN A 441 -16.47 16.72 -40.22
CA ASN A 441 -16.42 18.17 -40.46
C ASN A 441 -15.68 18.55 -41.75
N GLU A 442 -14.79 17.70 -42.27
CA GLU A 442 -14.15 17.94 -43.57
C GLU A 442 -15.04 17.54 -44.76
N THR A 443 -15.98 16.61 -44.59
CA THR A 443 -16.88 16.17 -45.66
C THR A 443 -18.10 17.08 -45.90
N ILE A 444 -18.38 18.04 -44.99
CA ILE A 444 -19.47 19.02 -45.15
C ILE A 444 -19.01 20.33 -45.81
N PHE A 445 -17.71 20.59 -45.91
CA PHE A 445 -17.19 21.85 -46.47
C PHE A 445 -16.98 21.85 -48.00
N ASP A 446 -17.08 20.70 -48.69
CA ASP A 446 -16.84 20.60 -50.14
C ASP A 446 -18.09 20.43 -51.02
N ILE A 447 -19.29 20.74 -50.50
CA ILE A 447 -20.52 20.89 -51.31
C ILE A 447 -21.11 22.30 -51.11
N ALA A 448 -20.32 23.34 -51.40
CA ALA A 448 -20.81 24.67 -51.72
C ALA A 448 -19.70 25.53 -52.37
N MET A 449 -19.36 25.25 -53.63
CA MET A 449 -18.90 26.30 -54.55
C MET A 449 -19.33 26.03 -55.98
#